data_AF-A0A673L5Z0-F1
#
_entry.id   AF-A0A673L5Z0-F1
#
_cell.length_a   1.000
_cell.length_b   1.000
_cell.length_c   1.000
_cell.angle_alpha   90.00
_cell.angle_beta   90.00
_cell.angle_gamma   90.00
#
_symmetry.space_group_name_H-M   'P 1'
#
loop_
_entity.id
_entity.type
_entity.pdbx_description
1 polymer ?
#
loop_
_entity_poly.entity_id
_entity_poly.type
_entity_poly.pdbx_seq_one_letter_code
_entity_poly.pdbx_strand_id
1 'polypeptide(L)'
;MTASTANHLWSLDDVLGQGATASVYKARNKKTGELVAVKVFNLVSYNRPYEVQMREFEVLQRLNHVNIVKLFAVEEMHMNPKQKVLVMEFCSGGSLLNLLEEPEHAFGLPESEFLIVLQCVVQGMNHLRENAVVHRDIKPGNIMRQVSEDGRSVYKLTDFGAARELEDDEKFVSIYGTEEYLHPDMYERAVLKKPQQKAYGVSVDLWSIGVTFYHAATGSLPFIPYGGPRRNKKIMYKITTEKPEGAIAGVQKVEDGPIEWSYRLPHCCQLSEGLNSQLVPVLASILEANQEKCWGFVQFFAATTDILHGITVHIFSLQQATTHSIYIHFHNTLSIFFEDVQAQTGIEPAAQHYLFQGHPLILEPSMKVVNLPPTTPDRPIILISRRPEKLVGYSYRERKDTINVFLFFCLVPQCQFYVQPFVYKIADEMEAVARELQNNNNMIERYCMVFSREYFIYSQNMFFLCVCRKSFEI
;
A
#
# COMPACT_ATOMS: atom_id res chain seq x y z
N MET A 1 -5.34 16.97 32.40
CA MET A 1 -4.19 16.98 33.36
C MET A 1 -2.90 17.16 32.58
N THR A 2 -1.89 17.88 33.09
CA THR A 2 -0.65 18.16 32.34
C THR A 2 0.55 17.42 32.91
N ALA A 3 1.41 16.90 32.03
CA ALA A 3 2.69 16.29 32.37
C ALA A 3 3.85 17.07 31.72
N SER A 4 5.05 16.96 32.29
CA SER A 4 6.22 17.68 31.77
C SER A 4 7.56 17.05 32.17
N THR A 5 8.58 17.39 31.40
CA THR A 5 10.01 17.19 31.69
C THR A 5 10.67 18.55 31.95
N ALA A 6 12.01 18.61 32.01
CA ALA A 6 12.73 19.88 32.05
C ALA A 6 12.37 20.80 30.87
N ASN A 7 12.34 20.27 29.63
CA ASN A 7 12.22 21.08 28.42
C ASN A 7 10.87 20.96 27.70
N HIS A 8 10.04 19.94 27.99
CA HIS A 8 8.81 19.67 27.24
C HIS A 8 7.57 19.59 28.16
N LEU A 9 6.40 19.91 27.60
CA LEU A 9 5.10 19.83 28.28
C LEU A 9 4.03 19.24 27.36
N TRP A 10 3.07 18.49 27.92
CA TRP A 10 1.93 17.94 27.17
C TRP A 10 0.69 17.79 28.05
N SER A 11 -0.48 17.71 27.41
CA SER A 11 -1.70 17.25 28.07
C SER A 11 -1.79 15.72 28.04
N LEU A 12 -2.30 15.12 29.11
CA LEU A 12 -2.63 13.69 29.12
C LEU A 12 -3.81 13.34 28.21
N ASP A 13 -4.55 14.35 27.75
CA ASP A 13 -5.67 14.20 26.81
C ASP A 13 -5.19 14.18 25.34
N ASP A 14 -3.97 14.67 25.08
CA ASP A 14 -3.38 14.75 23.73
C ASP A 14 -2.64 13.45 23.35
N VAL A 15 -3.32 12.31 23.47
CA VAL A 15 -2.77 10.98 23.15
C VAL A 15 -2.68 10.80 21.63
N LEU A 16 -1.49 10.47 21.14
CA LEU A 16 -1.24 10.10 19.74
C LEU A 16 -1.30 8.58 19.53
N GLY A 17 -0.92 7.80 20.54
CA GLY A 17 -0.93 6.35 20.47
C GLY A 17 -0.78 5.70 21.83
N GLN A 18 -1.38 4.53 22.02
CA GLN A 18 -1.33 3.77 23.26
C GLN A 18 -0.98 2.31 22.97
N GLY A 19 0.13 1.84 23.57
CA GLY A 19 0.60 0.48 23.46
C GLY A 19 0.70 -0.21 24.81
N ALA A 20 1.12 -1.48 24.79
CA ALA A 20 1.26 -2.30 25.99
C ALA A 20 2.34 -1.79 26.96
N THR A 21 3.36 -1.09 26.45
CA THR A 21 4.55 -0.67 27.22
C THR A 21 4.70 0.84 27.36
N ALA A 22 3.98 1.62 26.55
CA ALA A 22 4.11 3.06 26.52
C ALA A 22 2.85 3.75 25.97
N SER A 23 2.76 5.04 26.23
CA SER A 23 1.80 5.94 25.57
C SER A 23 2.57 7.09 24.94
N VAL A 24 2.17 7.52 23.76
CA VAL A 24 2.77 8.61 23.00
C VAL A 24 1.83 9.80 23.03
N TYR A 25 2.35 10.97 23.37
CA TYR A 25 1.58 12.21 23.50
C TYR A 25 2.10 13.27 22.55
N LYS A 26 1.21 14.14 22.09
CA LYS A 26 1.57 15.39 21.42
C LYS A 26 2.06 16.37 22.48
N ALA A 27 3.26 16.88 22.31
CA ALA A 27 3.91 17.75 23.27
C ALA A 27 4.47 19.00 22.59
N ARG A 28 4.90 19.95 23.41
CA ARG A 28 5.57 21.17 22.97
C ARG A 28 6.87 21.39 23.72
N ASN A 29 7.88 21.87 22.99
CA ASN A 29 9.07 22.43 23.60
C ASN A 29 8.72 23.73 24.35
N LYS A 30 9.10 23.83 25.63
CA LYS A 30 8.79 24.97 26.51
C LYS A 30 9.41 26.29 26.06
N LYS A 31 10.54 26.24 25.34
CA LYS A 31 11.27 27.42 24.89
C LYS A 31 10.84 27.85 23.50
N THR A 32 10.78 26.91 22.56
CA THR A 32 10.54 27.22 21.14
C THR A 32 9.07 27.12 20.74
N GLY A 33 8.23 26.42 21.52
CA GLY A 33 6.84 26.13 21.17
C GLY A 33 6.65 25.05 20.10
N GLU A 34 7.76 24.52 19.57
CA GLU A 34 7.81 23.47 18.54
C GLU A 34 7.09 22.21 19.00
N LEU A 35 6.34 21.60 18.08
CA LEU A 35 5.60 20.36 18.31
C LEU A 35 6.54 19.15 18.27
N VAL A 36 6.42 18.27 19.26
CA VAL A 36 7.16 17.01 19.36
C VAL A 36 6.23 15.89 19.81
N ALA A 37 6.64 14.64 19.58
CA ALA A 37 5.98 13.48 20.16
C ALA A 37 6.77 13.00 21.37
N VAL A 38 6.10 12.72 22.49
CA VAL A 38 6.74 12.22 23.71
C VAL A 38 6.22 10.82 24.03
N LYS A 39 7.11 9.81 23.98
CA LYS A 39 6.81 8.44 24.39
C LYS A 39 7.12 8.28 25.87
N VAL A 40 6.07 7.99 26.64
CA VAL A 40 6.12 7.79 28.09
C VAL A 40 5.93 6.31 28.39
N PHE A 41 6.95 5.67 28.95
CA PHE A 41 6.87 4.26 29.36
C PHE A 41 5.99 4.07 30.59
N ASN A 42 5.15 3.03 30.57
CA ASN A 42 4.26 2.70 31.68
C ASN A 42 4.98 1.84 32.76
N LEU A 43 4.32 1.62 33.89
CA LEU A 43 4.87 0.84 35.01
C LEU A 43 5.23 -0.61 34.61
N VAL A 44 4.46 -1.22 33.70
CA VAL A 44 4.72 -2.58 33.20
C VAL A 44 6.07 -2.64 32.47
N SER A 45 6.45 -1.57 31.77
CA SER A 45 7.74 -1.48 31.09
C SER A 45 8.92 -1.58 32.07
N TYR A 46 8.80 -0.98 33.27
CA TYR A 46 9.86 -0.99 34.28
C TYR A 46 10.07 -2.34 34.97
N ASN A 47 9.11 -3.27 34.83
CA ASN A 47 9.26 -4.65 35.33
C ASN A 47 10.11 -5.52 34.39
N ARG A 48 10.46 -5.03 33.19
CA ARG A 48 11.31 -5.77 32.24
C ARG A 48 12.79 -5.68 32.64
N PRO A 49 13.66 -6.60 32.21
CA PRO A 49 15.10 -6.47 32.42
C PRO A 49 15.63 -5.13 31.91
N TYR A 50 16.59 -4.53 32.61
CA TYR A 50 17.13 -3.19 32.29
C TYR A 50 17.62 -3.11 30.84
N GLU A 51 18.33 -4.13 30.38
CA GLU A 51 18.80 -4.24 28.99
C GLU A 51 17.64 -4.14 27.99
N VAL A 52 16.51 -4.81 28.24
CA VAL A 52 15.31 -4.73 27.39
C VAL A 52 14.70 -3.33 27.40
N GLN A 53 14.78 -2.62 28.52
CA GLN A 53 14.27 -1.23 28.62
C GLN A 53 15.14 -0.26 27.81
N MET A 54 16.46 -0.46 27.81
CA MET A 54 17.42 0.44 27.15
C MET A 54 17.56 0.20 25.64
N ARG A 55 17.21 -0.99 25.14
CA ARG A 55 17.33 -1.36 23.71
C ARG A 55 16.70 -0.36 22.75
N GLU A 56 15.46 0.05 23.01
CA GLU A 56 14.77 0.99 22.10
C GLU A 56 15.54 2.31 21.98
N PHE A 57 16.09 2.79 23.09
CA PHE A 57 16.92 3.98 23.11
C PHE A 57 18.24 3.79 22.35
N GLU A 58 18.97 2.70 22.62
CA GLU A 58 20.25 2.40 21.97
C GLU A 58 20.13 2.18 20.46
N VAL A 59 19.02 1.58 20.02
CA VAL A 59 18.68 1.48 18.60
C VAL A 59 18.43 2.86 18.02
N LEU A 60 17.49 3.63 18.59
CA LEU A 60 17.12 4.95 18.07
C LEU A 60 18.28 5.95 18.05
N GLN A 61 19.24 5.86 18.98
CA GLN A 61 20.42 6.71 18.97
C GLN A 61 21.34 6.51 17.76
N ARG A 62 21.34 5.30 17.17
CA ARG A 62 22.15 4.97 15.98
C ARG A 62 21.45 5.29 14.67
N LEU A 63 20.12 5.43 14.69
CA LEU A 63 19.33 5.64 13.49
C LEU A 63 19.20 7.14 13.18
N ASN A 64 19.67 7.55 12.01
CA ASN A 64 19.49 8.90 11.49
C ASN A 64 19.24 8.84 9.99
N HIS A 65 17.97 8.91 9.60
CA HIS A 65 17.55 8.81 8.20
C HIS A 65 16.20 9.51 7.99
N VAL A 66 15.95 10.03 6.79
CA VAL A 66 14.71 10.78 6.48
C VAL A 66 13.45 9.94 6.68
N ASN A 67 13.53 8.62 6.45
CA ASN A 67 12.44 7.65 6.64
C ASN A 67 12.46 6.93 7.99
N ILE A 68 13.13 7.48 9.00
CA ILE A 68 13.04 7.02 10.39
C ILE A 68 12.60 8.20 11.23
N VAL A 69 11.63 8.02 12.13
CA VAL A 69 11.20 9.08 13.05
C VAL A 69 12.38 9.45 13.94
N LYS A 70 12.77 10.73 13.91
CA LYS A 70 13.98 11.19 14.60
C LYS A 70 13.78 11.21 16.11
N LEU A 71 14.75 10.65 16.85
CA LEU A 71 14.89 10.86 18.29
C LEU A 71 15.62 12.18 18.53
N PHE A 72 15.00 13.12 19.25
CA PHE A 72 15.63 14.39 19.62
C PHE A 72 16.38 14.29 20.94
N ALA A 73 15.77 13.69 21.96
CA ALA A 73 16.34 13.62 23.30
C ALA A 73 15.72 12.50 24.12
N VAL A 74 16.42 12.13 25.18
CA VAL A 74 15.85 11.37 26.29
C VAL A 74 15.87 12.25 27.52
N GLU A 75 14.72 12.36 28.16
CA GLU A 75 14.50 13.25 29.28
C GLU A 75 13.84 12.51 30.45
N GLU A 76 13.89 13.11 31.62
CA GLU A 76 13.30 12.58 32.84
C GLU A 76 11.99 13.33 33.16
N MET A 77 10.98 12.60 33.63
CA MET A 77 9.73 13.16 34.10
C MET A 77 9.96 14.04 35.33
N HIS A 78 9.38 15.23 35.36
CA HIS A 78 9.54 16.16 36.49
C HIS A 78 8.97 15.56 37.80
N MET A 79 7.83 14.87 37.72
CA MET A 79 7.17 14.27 38.87
C MET A 79 7.81 12.95 39.32
N ASN A 80 8.64 12.34 38.48
CA ASN A 80 9.34 11.09 38.80
C ASN A 80 10.63 10.99 37.97
N PRO A 81 11.76 11.50 38.47
CA PRO A 81 13.02 11.54 37.71
C PRO A 81 13.52 10.16 37.25
N LYS A 82 13.11 9.08 37.93
CA LYS A 82 13.45 7.70 37.51
C LYS A 82 12.72 7.26 36.24
N GLN A 83 11.65 7.97 35.85
CA GLN A 83 10.87 7.67 34.67
C GLN A 83 11.41 8.46 33.47
N LYS A 84 12.06 7.74 32.55
CA LYS A 84 12.57 8.32 31.30
C LYS A 84 11.46 8.42 30.25
N VAL A 85 11.59 9.39 29.35
CA VAL A 85 10.73 9.58 28.18
C VAL A 85 11.59 9.79 26.93
N LEU A 86 11.07 9.37 25.78
CA LEU A 86 11.69 9.65 24.48
C LEU A 86 11.00 10.87 23.86
N VAL A 87 11.78 11.89 23.52
CA VAL A 87 11.32 13.06 22.77
C VAL A 87 11.66 12.85 21.31
N MET A 88 10.64 12.83 20.45
CA MET A 88 10.74 12.40 19.05
C MET A 88 10.10 13.42 18.11
N GLU A 89 10.44 13.32 16.83
CA GLU A 89 9.79 14.05 15.74
C GLU A 89 8.27 13.82 15.75
N PHE A 90 7.51 14.91 15.71
CA PHE A 90 6.06 14.87 15.54
C PHE A 90 5.70 14.82 14.05
N CYS A 91 5.06 13.74 13.61
CA CYS A 91 4.58 13.60 12.24
C CYS A 91 3.15 14.11 12.10
N SER A 92 2.95 15.17 11.33
CA SER A 92 1.66 15.89 11.24
C SER A 92 0.54 15.12 10.53
N GLY A 93 0.89 14.17 9.66
CA GLY A 93 -0.06 13.39 8.84
C GLY A 93 -0.56 12.10 9.49
N GLY A 94 -0.29 11.88 10.78
CA GLY A 94 -0.68 10.64 11.46
C GLY A 94 0.14 9.43 10.99
N SER A 95 -0.43 8.24 11.11
CA SER A 95 0.15 7.00 10.60
C SER A 95 -0.45 6.60 9.25
N LEU A 96 0.24 5.72 8.52
CA LEU A 96 -0.29 5.08 7.31
C LEU A 96 -1.58 4.31 7.61
N LEU A 97 -1.75 3.77 8.83
CA LEU A 97 -3.02 3.17 9.23
C LEU A 97 -4.16 4.19 9.20
N ASN A 98 -3.94 5.40 9.71
CA ASN A 98 -4.97 6.44 9.71
C ASN A 98 -5.36 6.82 8.28
N LEU A 99 -4.39 6.89 7.37
CA LEU A 99 -4.66 7.13 5.95
C LEU A 99 -5.49 6.00 5.32
N LEU A 100 -5.17 4.74 5.61
CA LEU A 100 -5.91 3.58 5.08
C LEU A 100 -7.32 3.42 5.69
N GLU A 101 -7.58 4.04 6.84
CA GLU A 101 -8.91 4.09 7.46
C GLU A 101 -9.83 5.16 6.84
N GLU A 102 -9.28 6.07 6.03
CA GLU A 102 -10.07 7.04 5.27
C GLU A 102 -10.92 6.32 4.20
N PRO A 103 -12.22 6.66 4.05
CA PRO A 103 -13.13 5.98 3.12
C PRO A 103 -12.60 5.91 1.68
N GLU A 104 -11.92 6.97 1.23
CA GLU A 104 -11.36 7.10 -0.11
C GLU A 104 -10.28 6.03 -0.41
N HIS A 105 -9.67 5.47 0.65
CA HIS A 105 -8.63 4.44 0.57
C HIS A 105 -9.15 3.04 0.88
N ALA A 106 -10.47 2.84 0.93
CA ALA A 106 -11.07 1.55 1.23
C ALA A 106 -10.69 0.43 0.23
N PHE A 107 -10.20 0.79 -0.95
CA PHE A 107 -9.69 -0.13 -1.98
C PHE A 107 -8.19 0.01 -2.25
N GLY A 108 -7.47 0.59 -1.30
CA GLY A 108 -6.05 0.86 -1.41
C GLY A 108 -5.76 2.32 -1.74
N LEU A 109 -4.47 2.65 -1.71
CA LEU A 109 -3.97 3.97 -2.04
C LEU A 109 -3.95 4.20 -3.55
N PRO A 110 -4.07 5.47 -3.98
CA PRO A 110 -3.69 5.86 -5.34
C PRO A 110 -2.26 5.43 -5.65
N GLU A 111 -2.00 5.04 -6.89
CA GLU A 111 -0.70 4.51 -7.33
C GLU A 111 0.48 5.44 -6.96
N SER A 112 0.32 6.75 -7.12
CA SER A 112 1.35 7.73 -6.76
C SER A 112 1.69 7.70 -5.28
N GLU A 113 0.68 7.58 -4.41
CA GLU A 113 0.90 7.54 -2.97
C GLU A 113 1.47 6.18 -2.54
N PHE A 114 1.00 5.09 -3.15
CA PHE A 114 1.55 3.75 -2.95
C PHE A 114 3.05 3.70 -3.27
N LEU A 115 3.49 4.30 -4.39
CA LEU A 115 4.90 4.35 -4.76
C LEU A 115 5.74 5.17 -3.77
N ILE A 116 5.18 6.25 -3.20
CA ILE A 116 5.85 7.02 -2.13
C ILE A 116 6.00 6.17 -0.87
N VAL A 117 4.96 5.42 -0.47
CA VAL A 117 5.02 4.47 0.65
C VAL A 117 6.09 3.41 0.39
N LEU A 118 6.06 2.78 -0.79
CA LEU A 118 7.05 1.77 -1.22
C LEU A 118 8.47 2.32 -1.10
N GLN A 119 8.72 3.49 -1.69
CA GLN A 119 10.03 4.14 -1.65
C GLN A 119 10.51 4.41 -0.23
N CYS A 120 9.68 5.08 0.57
CA CYS A 120 10.05 5.50 1.92
C CYS A 120 10.29 4.30 2.85
N VAL A 121 9.42 3.28 2.78
CA VAL A 121 9.57 2.06 3.59
C VAL A 121 10.82 1.29 3.17
N VAL A 122 11.06 1.13 1.87
CA VAL A 122 12.26 0.46 1.35
C VAL A 122 13.54 1.16 1.79
N GLN A 123 13.60 2.49 1.68
CA GLN A 123 14.76 3.26 2.11
C GLN A 123 14.97 3.21 3.63
N GLY A 124 13.89 3.32 4.41
CA GLY A 124 13.94 3.11 5.86
C GLY A 124 14.47 1.73 6.24
N MET A 125 14.03 0.69 5.55
CA MET A 125 14.49 -0.69 5.77
C MET A 125 15.94 -0.92 5.37
N ASN A 126 16.40 -0.31 4.29
CA ASN A 126 17.81 -0.37 3.92
C ASN A 126 18.68 0.27 5.01
N HIS A 127 18.25 1.41 5.56
CA HIS A 127 18.94 2.06 6.67
C HIS A 127 18.99 1.19 7.94
N LEU A 128 17.89 0.47 8.26
CA LEU A 128 17.90 -0.50 9.37
C LEU A 128 18.89 -1.64 9.14
N ARG A 129 18.91 -2.21 7.93
CA ARG A 129 19.87 -3.25 7.55
C ARG A 129 21.31 -2.78 7.67
N GLU A 130 21.64 -1.59 7.17
CA GLU A 130 22.99 -1.01 7.25
C GLU A 130 23.47 -0.85 8.69
N ASN A 131 22.54 -0.68 9.64
CA ASN A 131 22.81 -0.59 11.07
C ASN A 131 22.59 -1.92 11.82
N ALA A 132 22.44 -3.03 11.09
CA ALA A 132 22.19 -4.37 11.62
C ALA A 132 20.97 -4.48 12.56
N VAL A 133 19.92 -3.69 12.30
CA VAL A 133 18.68 -3.66 13.10
C VAL A 133 17.55 -4.42 12.38
N VAL A 134 16.82 -5.24 13.14
CA VAL A 134 15.54 -5.84 12.76
C VAL A 134 14.43 -5.18 13.57
N HIS A 135 13.38 -4.70 12.91
CA HIS A 135 12.32 -3.92 13.56
C HIS A 135 11.29 -4.80 14.29
N ARG A 136 10.84 -5.89 13.65
CA ARG A 136 9.89 -6.91 14.17
C ARG A 136 8.45 -6.47 14.43
N ASP A 137 8.07 -5.24 14.09
CA ASP A 137 6.70 -4.75 14.25
C ASP A 137 6.35 -3.71 13.18
N ILE A 138 6.79 -3.96 11.95
CA ILE A 138 6.45 -3.12 10.80
C ILE A 138 5.00 -3.36 10.44
N LYS A 139 4.21 -2.29 10.44
CA LYS A 139 2.79 -2.30 10.10
C LYS A 139 2.36 -0.87 9.80
N PRO A 140 1.20 -0.64 9.15
CA PRO A 140 0.71 0.71 8.86
C PRO A 140 0.67 1.65 10.08
N GLY A 141 0.36 1.13 11.27
CA GLY A 141 0.32 1.94 12.51
C GLY A 141 1.69 2.43 13.00
N ASN A 142 2.78 1.80 12.56
CA ASN A 142 4.16 2.16 12.92
C ASN A 142 4.90 2.83 11.73
N ILE A 143 4.17 3.23 10.70
CA ILE A 143 4.69 3.99 9.56
C ILE A 143 4.04 5.37 9.62
N MET A 144 4.76 6.35 10.12
CA MET A 144 4.27 7.71 10.27
C MET A 144 4.32 8.47 8.95
N ARG A 145 3.37 9.37 8.73
CA ARG A 145 3.29 10.24 7.57
C ARG A 145 3.59 11.68 7.98
N GLN A 146 4.64 12.25 7.39
CA GLN A 146 4.90 13.69 7.44
C GLN A 146 4.40 14.31 6.14
N VAL A 147 3.62 15.39 6.25
CA VAL A 147 3.15 16.16 5.09
C VAL A 147 3.92 17.48 5.06
N SER A 148 4.60 17.77 3.97
CA SER A 148 5.25 19.06 3.76
C SER A 148 4.25 20.14 3.35
N GLU A 149 4.66 21.41 3.42
CA GLU A 149 3.81 22.56 3.08
C GLU A 149 3.30 22.52 1.63
N ASP A 150 4.04 21.87 0.73
CA ASP A 150 3.67 21.66 -0.68
C ASP A 150 2.79 20.41 -0.91
N GLY A 151 2.32 19.77 0.17
CA GLY A 151 1.40 18.63 0.13
C GLY A 151 2.05 17.26 -0.12
N ARG A 152 3.38 17.19 -0.24
CA ARG A 152 4.07 15.90 -0.45
C ARG A 152 4.16 15.09 0.85
N SER A 153 3.94 13.79 0.72
CA SER A 153 4.09 12.82 1.82
C SER A 153 5.54 12.33 1.94
N VAL A 154 6.02 12.19 3.17
CA VAL A 154 7.24 11.43 3.51
C VAL A 154 6.88 10.45 4.61
N TYR A 155 7.09 9.16 4.36
CA TYR A 155 6.80 8.11 5.35
C TYR A 155 8.04 7.74 6.17
N LYS A 156 7.82 7.45 7.45
CA LYS A 156 8.87 7.24 8.45
C LYS A 156 8.56 6.05 9.35
N LEU A 157 9.50 5.11 9.52
CA LEU A 157 9.35 4.02 10.49
C LEU A 157 9.50 4.55 11.92
N THR A 158 8.71 4.00 12.85
CA THR A 158 8.74 4.32 14.28
C THR A 158 8.43 3.10 15.14
N ASP A 159 8.48 3.28 16.47
CA ASP A 159 8.21 2.26 17.49
C ASP A 159 9.17 1.05 17.45
N PHE A 160 10.40 1.31 17.88
CA PHE A 160 11.48 0.31 17.94
C PHE A 160 11.47 -0.51 19.24
N GLY A 161 10.34 -0.54 19.96
CA GLY A 161 10.23 -1.25 21.23
C GLY A 161 10.46 -2.77 21.13
N ALA A 162 10.21 -3.34 19.95
CA ALA A 162 10.47 -4.74 19.62
C ALA A 162 11.79 -4.97 18.86
N ALA A 163 12.49 -3.90 18.48
CA ALA A 163 13.65 -3.97 17.60
C ALA A 163 14.85 -4.64 18.30
N ARG A 164 15.69 -5.32 17.51
CA ARG A 164 16.88 -6.04 17.98
C ARG A 164 18.01 -5.93 16.97
N GLU A 165 19.23 -6.18 17.45
CA GLU A 165 20.37 -6.41 16.56
C GLU A 165 20.28 -7.79 15.90
N LEU A 166 20.80 -7.92 14.69
CA LEU A 166 20.78 -9.17 13.93
C LEU A 166 21.54 -10.31 14.62
N GLU A 167 22.57 -10.00 15.40
CA GLU A 167 23.43 -10.98 16.10
C GLU A 167 22.89 -11.37 17.49
N ASP A 168 21.72 -10.85 17.89
CA ASP A 168 21.16 -11.09 19.21
C ASP A 168 20.49 -12.49 19.28
N ASP A 169 21.19 -13.46 19.87
CA ASP A 169 20.73 -14.84 20.12
C ASP A 169 19.67 -14.96 21.25
N GLU A 170 19.23 -13.83 21.81
CA GLU A 170 18.39 -13.83 22.99
C GLU A 170 17.00 -14.47 22.73
N LYS A 171 16.68 -15.46 23.56
CA LYS A 171 15.40 -16.18 23.54
C LYS A 171 14.27 -15.21 23.90
N PHE A 172 13.43 -14.86 22.94
CA PHE A 172 12.23 -14.02 23.06
C PHE A 172 11.42 -14.31 24.35
N VAL A 173 11.37 -13.32 25.25
CA VAL A 173 10.59 -13.42 26.50
C VAL A 173 9.26 -12.65 26.39
N SER A 174 9.07 -11.83 25.35
CA SER A 174 7.93 -10.90 25.29
C SER A 174 7.15 -10.95 23.97
N ILE A 175 5.82 -10.90 24.11
CA ILE A 175 4.81 -10.89 23.05
C ILE A 175 4.78 -9.47 22.48
N TYR A 176 5.36 -9.27 21.30
CA TYR A 176 5.27 -8.01 20.55
C TYR A 176 4.66 -8.29 19.19
N GLY A 177 3.93 -7.30 18.65
CA GLY A 177 3.34 -7.37 17.33
C GLY A 177 1.84 -7.18 17.31
N THR A 178 1.34 -6.66 16.19
CA THR A 178 -0.08 -6.71 15.84
C THR A 178 -0.34 -8.00 15.07
N GLU A 179 -1.18 -8.87 15.64
CA GLU A 179 -1.35 -10.29 15.29
C GLU A 179 -1.56 -10.52 13.78
N GLU A 180 -2.18 -9.56 13.09
CA GLU A 180 -2.53 -9.59 11.67
C GLU A 180 -1.33 -9.48 10.72
N TYR A 181 -0.19 -8.95 11.19
CA TYR A 181 1.01 -8.67 10.40
C TYR A 181 2.17 -9.62 10.71
N LEU A 182 2.02 -10.49 11.71
CA LEU A 182 3.09 -11.35 12.18
C LEU A 182 3.40 -12.48 11.21
N HIS A 183 4.69 -12.75 11.04
CA HIS A 183 5.18 -13.97 10.40
C HIS A 183 4.63 -15.21 11.14
N PRO A 184 4.26 -16.31 10.45
CA PRO A 184 3.68 -17.51 11.08
C PRO A 184 4.49 -18.08 12.25
N ASP A 185 5.82 -18.19 12.14
CA ASP A 185 6.67 -18.64 13.26
C ASP A 185 6.58 -17.69 14.48
N MET A 186 6.42 -16.38 14.25
CA MET A 186 6.23 -15.43 15.35
C MET A 186 4.84 -15.54 15.93
N TYR A 187 3.83 -15.77 15.09
CA TYR A 187 2.46 -15.99 15.50
C TYR A 187 2.32 -17.23 16.40
N GLU A 188 2.94 -18.35 16.03
CA GLU A 188 2.92 -19.57 16.84
C GLU A 188 3.48 -19.35 18.26
N ARG A 189 4.57 -18.59 18.36
CA ARG A 189 5.21 -18.29 19.64
C ARG A 189 4.45 -17.23 20.44
N ALA A 190 4.15 -16.09 19.83
CA ALA A 190 3.61 -14.92 20.52
C ALA A 190 2.12 -15.07 20.82
N VAL A 191 1.37 -15.66 19.90
CA VAL A 191 -0.10 -15.75 19.98
C VAL A 191 -0.56 -17.13 20.46
N LEU A 192 0.02 -18.20 19.93
CA LEU A 192 -0.32 -19.57 20.35
C LEU A 192 0.48 -20.06 21.58
N LYS A 193 1.46 -19.28 22.05
CA LYS A 193 2.29 -19.54 23.24
C LYS A 193 3.02 -20.89 23.22
N LYS A 194 3.41 -21.35 22.04
CA LYS A 194 4.19 -22.59 21.91
C LYS A 194 5.70 -22.32 21.96
N PRO A 195 6.49 -23.18 22.62
CA PRO A 195 7.94 -23.06 22.63
C PRO A 195 8.50 -23.42 21.24
N GLN A 196 9.27 -22.51 20.66
CA GLN A 196 10.00 -22.72 19.40
C GLN A 196 11.47 -22.35 19.58
N GLN A 197 12.36 -23.10 18.91
CA GLN A 197 13.82 -22.95 18.97
C GLN A 197 14.42 -22.22 17.77
N LYS A 198 13.62 -21.78 16.79
CA LYS A 198 14.15 -21.10 15.60
C LYS A 198 14.56 -19.66 15.93
N ALA A 199 15.75 -19.27 15.48
CA ALA A 199 16.15 -17.88 15.42
C ALA A 199 15.32 -17.17 14.35
N TYR A 200 14.86 -15.96 14.65
CA TYR A 200 14.07 -15.16 13.72
C TYR A 200 15.00 -14.16 13.06
N GLY A 201 15.15 -14.30 11.75
CA GLY A 201 16.01 -13.44 10.95
C GLY A 201 15.23 -12.33 10.25
N VAL A 202 15.85 -11.88 9.16
CA VAL A 202 15.38 -10.81 8.28
C VAL A 202 14.02 -11.05 7.62
N SER A 203 13.62 -12.32 7.46
CA SER A 203 12.38 -12.72 6.80
C SER A 203 11.12 -12.24 7.54
N VAL A 204 11.22 -12.01 8.85
CA VAL A 204 10.11 -11.47 9.66
C VAL A 204 9.69 -10.07 9.20
N ASP A 205 10.66 -9.19 9.00
CA ASP A 205 10.38 -7.82 8.58
C ASP A 205 9.85 -7.82 7.14
N LEU A 206 10.43 -8.65 6.26
CA LEU A 206 9.96 -8.80 4.89
C LEU A 206 8.51 -9.31 4.80
N TRP A 207 8.13 -10.27 5.65
CA TRP A 207 6.73 -10.70 5.76
C TRP A 207 5.81 -9.56 6.18
N SER A 208 6.18 -8.85 7.25
CA SER A 208 5.38 -7.75 7.79
C SER A 208 5.23 -6.60 6.78
N ILE A 209 6.29 -6.33 6.01
CA ILE A 209 6.28 -5.41 4.86
C ILE A 209 5.36 -5.92 3.75
N GLY A 210 5.42 -7.21 3.40
CA GLY A 210 4.52 -7.80 2.40
C GLY A 210 3.05 -7.64 2.77
N VAL A 211 2.69 -7.91 4.03
CA VAL A 211 1.33 -7.68 4.53
C VAL A 211 0.97 -6.20 4.47
N THR A 212 1.90 -5.32 4.83
CA THR A 212 1.72 -3.86 4.78
C THR A 212 1.50 -3.34 3.37
N PHE A 213 2.29 -3.78 2.39
CA PHE A 213 2.15 -3.38 0.99
C PHE A 213 0.89 -3.95 0.37
N TYR A 214 0.51 -5.20 0.68
CA TYR A 214 -0.79 -5.72 0.26
C TYR A 214 -1.94 -4.88 0.83
N HIS A 215 -1.87 -4.50 2.11
CA HIS A 215 -2.87 -3.66 2.74
C HIS A 215 -2.92 -2.26 2.10
N ALA A 216 -1.77 -1.65 1.84
CA ALA A 216 -1.69 -0.36 1.17
C ALA A 216 -2.23 -0.41 -0.27
N ALA A 217 -2.01 -1.50 -0.99
CA ALA A 217 -2.47 -1.66 -2.38
C ALA A 217 -3.98 -1.96 -2.48
N THR A 218 -4.59 -2.56 -1.46
CA THR A 218 -5.96 -3.12 -1.57
C THR A 218 -6.96 -2.60 -0.54
N GLY A 219 -6.48 -1.88 0.49
CA GLY A 219 -7.30 -1.47 1.63
C GLY A 219 -7.79 -2.66 2.47
N SER A 220 -7.22 -3.86 2.29
CA SER A 220 -7.62 -5.08 2.99
C SER A 220 -6.41 -5.92 3.38
N LEU A 221 -6.54 -6.74 4.43
CA LEU A 221 -5.50 -7.69 4.81
C LEU A 221 -5.44 -8.88 3.84
N PRO A 222 -4.25 -9.46 3.57
CA PRO A 222 -4.11 -10.60 2.66
C PRO A 222 -4.66 -11.92 3.23
N PHE A 223 -4.60 -12.11 4.55
CA PHE A 223 -4.97 -13.36 5.22
C PHE A 223 -6.11 -13.11 6.19
N ILE A 224 -7.29 -13.64 5.86
CA ILE A 224 -8.52 -13.34 6.60
C ILE A 224 -9.26 -14.66 6.89
N PRO A 225 -9.23 -15.16 8.13
CA PRO A 225 -10.10 -16.26 8.53
C PRO A 225 -11.55 -15.79 8.69
N TYR A 226 -12.50 -16.72 8.63
CA TYR A 226 -13.90 -16.39 8.91
C TYR A 226 -14.02 -15.86 10.35
N GLY A 227 -14.76 -14.76 10.52
CA GLY A 227 -14.87 -14.05 11.81
C GLY A 227 -13.69 -13.12 12.15
N GLY A 228 -12.64 -13.08 11.31
CA GLY A 228 -11.54 -12.13 11.40
C GLY A 228 -10.29 -12.65 12.16
N PRO A 229 -9.09 -12.11 11.86
CA PRO A 229 -7.80 -12.63 12.34
C PRO A 229 -7.68 -12.77 13.85
N ARG A 230 -8.21 -11.80 14.61
CA ARG A 230 -8.14 -11.78 16.08
C ARG A 230 -9.06 -12.80 16.75
N ARG A 231 -10.21 -13.11 16.12
CA ARG A 231 -11.19 -14.06 16.68
C ARG A 231 -10.80 -15.49 16.38
N ASN A 232 -10.29 -15.75 15.17
CA ASN A 232 -9.98 -17.09 14.72
C ASN A 232 -8.48 -17.33 14.54
N LYS A 233 -7.76 -17.33 15.67
CA LYS A 233 -6.30 -17.44 15.74
C LYS A 233 -5.74 -18.73 15.16
N LYS A 234 -6.50 -19.83 15.31
CA LYS A 234 -6.12 -21.15 14.78
C LYS A 234 -6.13 -21.16 13.26
N ILE A 235 -7.20 -20.64 12.65
CA ILE A 235 -7.29 -20.57 11.19
C ILE A 235 -6.34 -19.50 10.64
N MET A 236 -6.13 -18.38 11.33
CA MET A 236 -5.10 -17.40 10.95
C MET A 236 -3.73 -18.07 10.83
N TYR A 237 -3.31 -18.80 11.85
CA TYR A 237 -2.06 -19.56 11.82
C TYR A 237 -2.02 -20.53 10.65
N LYS A 238 -3.08 -21.35 10.47
CA LYS A 238 -3.23 -22.30 9.37
C LYS A 238 -3.10 -21.64 7.99
N ILE A 239 -3.78 -20.52 7.76
CA ILE A 239 -3.72 -19.77 6.49
C ILE A 239 -2.28 -19.32 6.23
N THR A 240 -1.58 -18.80 7.23
CA THR A 240 -0.22 -18.30 7.02
C THR A 240 0.82 -19.40 6.83
N THR A 241 0.64 -20.58 7.44
CA THR A 241 1.61 -21.70 7.35
C THR A 241 1.35 -22.65 6.19
N GLU A 242 0.09 -22.92 5.85
CA GLU A 242 -0.29 -23.85 4.77
C GLU A 242 -0.49 -23.12 3.43
N LYS A 243 -0.08 -21.85 3.36
CA LYS A 243 -0.17 -21.03 2.15
C LYS A 243 0.58 -21.69 0.98
N PRO A 244 -0.07 -21.88 -0.18
CA PRO A 244 0.62 -22.34 -1.38
C PRO A 244 1.73 -21.39 -1.83
N GLU A 245 2.75 -21.94 -2.49
CA GLU A 245 3.80 -21.15 -3.14
C GLU A 245 3.18 -20.23 -4.19
N GLY A 246 3.62 -18.97 -4.22
CA GLY A 246 3.10 -17.94 -5.14
C GLY A 246 1.79 -17.28 -4.70
N ALA A 247 1.04 -17.85 -3.75
CA ALA A 247 -0.19 -17.22 -3.26
C ALA A 247 0.16 -15.98 -2.42
N ILE A 248 -0.55 -14.87 -2.66
CA ILE A 248 -0.35 -13.58 -1.97
C ILE A 248 -1.48 -13.25 -0.99
N ALA A 249 -2.61 -13.96 -1.09
CA ALA A 249 -3.75 -13.80 -0.20
C ALA A 249 -4.50 -15.13 0.00
N GLY A 250 -5.17 -15.26 1.14
CA GLY A 250 -5.96 -16.42 1.54
C GLY A 250 -7.13 -16.00 2.40
N VAL A 251 -8.36 -16.21 1.91
CA VAL A 251 -9.58 -15.76 2.60
C VAL A 251 -10.52 -16.94 2.84
N GLN A 252 -10.99 -17.09 4.07
CA GLN A 252 -12.06 -18.03 4.41
C GLN A 252 -13.40 -17.27 4.50
N LYS A 253 -14.30 -17.50 3.54
CA LYS A 253 -15.56 -16.74 3.42
C LYS A 253 -16.67 -17.21 4.36
N VAL A 254 -16.68 -18.49 4.71
CA VAL A 254 -17.71 -19.11 5.54
C VAL A 254 -17.07 -19.93 6.65
N GLU A 255 -17.78 -20.11 7.75
CA GLU A 255 -17.32 -20.92 8.88
C GLU A 255 -16.99 -22.35 8.41
N ASP A 256 -15.82 -22.85 8.84
CA ASP A 256 -15.28 -24.16 8.45
C ASP A 256 -15.17 -24.44 6.93
N GLY A 257 -15.31 -23.39 6.10
CA GLY A 257 -15.14 -23.48 4.65
C GLY A 257 -13.67 -23.58 4.22
N PRO A 258 -13.42 -23.88 2.93
CA PRO A 258 -12.07 -23.86 2.37
C PRO A 258 -11.49 -22.45 2.38
N ILE A 259 -10.16 -22.37 2.38
CA ILE A 259 -9.43 -21.11 2.17
C ILE A 259 -9.35 -20.88 0.67
N GLU A 260 -9.85 -19.72 0.22
CA GLU A 260 -9.71 -19.28 -1.16
C GLU A 260 -8.38 -18.54 -1.33
N TRP A 261 -7.47 -19.12 -2.11
CA TRP A 261 -6.16 -18.54 -2.39
C TRP A 261 -6.20 -17.64 -3.62
N SER A 262 -5.50 -16.50 -3.54
CA SER A 262 -5.29 -15.61 -4.69
C SER A 262 -3.80 -15.46 -5.01
N TYR A 263 -3.53 -15.37 -6.30
CA TYR A 263 -2.20 -15.17 -6.90
C TYR A 263 -2.09 -13.84 -7.63
N ARG A 264 -3.13 -13.00 -7.52
CA ARG A 264 -3.22 -11.66 -8.11
C ARG A 264 -3.89 -10.73 -7.11
N LEU A 265 -3.65 -9.43 -7.29
CA LEU A 265 -4.38 -8.41 -6.54
C LEU A 265 -5.86 -8.41 -6.96
N PRO A 266 -6.77 -7.99 -6.07
CA PRO A 266 -8.20 -7.89 -6.39
C PRO A 266 -8.45 -6.91 -7.55
N HIS A 267 -9.48 -7.16 -8.35
CA HIS A 267 -9.86 -6.27 -9.47
C HIS A 267 -10.26 -4.84 -9.05
N CYS A 268 -10.63 -4.63 -7.78
CA CYS A 268 -10.91 -3.31 -7.24
C CYS A 268 -9.65 -2.54 -6.81
N CYS A 269 -8.46 -3.15 -6.92
CA CYS A 269 -7.20 -2.47 -6.64
C CYS A 269 -7.01 -1.29 -7.60
N GLN A 270 -6.61 -0.13 -7.05
CA GLN A 270 -6.44 1.10 -7.82
C GLN A 270 -5.11 1.17 -8.58
N LEU A 271 -4.19 0.23 -8.34
CA LEU A 271 -2.90 0.19 -9.01
C LEU A 271 -3.07 -0.27 -10.46
N SER A 272 -2.29 0.32 -11.36
CA SER A 272 -2.27 -0.07 -12.78
C SER A 272 -1.84 -1.51 -12.96
N GLU A 273 -2.31 -2.14 -14.04
CA GLU A 273 -1.94 -3.52 -14.38
C GLU A 273 -0.42 -3.66 -14.56
N GLY A 274 0.23 -2.61 -15.11
CA GLY A 274 1.68 -2.55 -15.22
C GLY A 274 2.37 -2.66 -13.86
N LEU A 275 1.97 -1.85 -12.87
CA LEU A 275 2.55 -1.93 -11.53
C LEU A 275 2.18 -3.24 -10.82
N ASN A 276 0.94 -3.74 -10.98
CA ASN A 276 0.50 -5.01 -10.41
C ASN A 276 1.40 -6.17 -10.87
N SER A 277 1.76 -6.19 -12.16
CA SER A 277 2.61 -7.23 -12.75
C SER A 277 4.00 -7.31 -12.10
N GLN A 278 4.52 -6.17 -11.62
CA GLN A 278 5.81 -6.07 -10.96
C GLN A 278 5.72 -6.31 -9.45
N LEU A 279 4.65 -5.83 -8.80
CA LEU A 279 4.45 -5.92 -7.37
C LEU A 279 4.07 -7.34 -6.91
N VAL A 280 3.25 -8.07 -7.66
CA VAL A 280 2.77 -9.41 -7.29
C VAL A 280 3.92 -10.41 -7.08
N PRO A 281 4.94 -10.50 -7.97
CA PRO A 281 6.11 -11.35 -7.74
C PRO A 281 6.89 -11.01 -6.46
N VAL A 282 7.02 -9.71 -6.14
CA VAL A 282 7.65 -9.26 -4.91
C VAL A 282 6.86 -9.74 -3.70
N LEU A 283 5.54 -9.48 -3.68
CA LEU A 283 4.64 -9.92 -2.61
C LEU A 283 4.68 -11.44 -2.42
N ALA A 284 4.60 -12.21 -3.50
CA ALA A 284 4.63 -13.67 -3.47
C ALA A 284 5.93 -14.22 -2.85
N SER A 285 7.05 -13.52 -3.06
CA SER A 285 8.38 -13.96 -2.63
C SER A 285 8.73 -13.54 -1.20
N ILE A 286 8.17 -12.43 -0.69
CA ILE A 286 8.37 -11.98 0.70
C ILE A 286 7.28 -12.48 1.65
N LEU A 287 6.07 -12.76 1.14
CA LEU A 287 5.05 -13.53 1.84
C LEU A 287 5.32 -15.03 1.67
N GLU A 288 6.50 -15.49 2.02
CA GLU A 288 6.87 -16.91 1.97
C GLU A 288 7.39 -17.35 3.33
N ALA A 289 6.68 -18.29 3.96
CA ALA A 289 6.98 -18.75 5.31
C ALA A 289 8.17 -19.72 5.32
N ASN A 290 8.43 -20.40 4.19
CA ASN A 290 9.61 -21.23 4.04
C ASN A 290 10.86 -20.36 3.86
N GLN A 291 11.72 -20.33 4.88
CA GLN A 291 12.95 -19.54 4.91
C GLN A 291 13.92 -19.82 3.75
N GLU A 292 13.93 -21.02 3.17
CA GLU A 292 14.80 -21.36 2.04
C GLU A 292 14.29 -20.81 0.71
N LYS A 293 12.98 -20.55 0.60
CA LYS A 293 12.32 -20.03 -0.59
C LYS A 293 12.06 -18.52 -0.52
N CYS A 294 11.93 -17.99 0.70
CA CYS A 294 11.72 -16.58 0.94
C CYS A 294 12.89 -15.75 0.41
N TRP A 295 12.59 -14.60 -0.19
CA TRP A 295 13.64 -13.67 -0.61
C TRP A 295 14.43 -13.13 0.57
N GLY A 296 15.74 -12.96 0.34
CA GLY A 296 16.57 -12.12 1.19
C GLY A 296 16.43 -10.64 0.81
N PHE A 297 16.93 -9.77 1.68
CA PHE A 297 16.98 -8.31 1.45
C PHE A 297 17.63 -7.90 0.12
N VAL A 298 18.66 -8.60 -0.36
CA VAL A 298 19.33 -8.24 -1.63
C VAL A 298 18.36 -8.33 -2.81
N GLN A 299 17.61 -9.44 -2.89
CA GLN A 299 16.61 -9.65 -3.94
C GLN A 299 15.46 -8.66 -3.78
N PHE A 300 14.96 -8.50 -2.55
CA PHE A 300 13.90 -7.54 -2.24
C PHE A 300 14.28 -6.12 -2.68
N PHE A 301 15.44 -5.60 -2.25
CA PHE A 301 15.86 -4.25 -2.62
C PHE A 301 16.12 -4.10 -4.10
N ALA A 302 16.72 -5.08 -4.77
CA ALA A 302 16.89 -5.05 -6.22
C ALA A 302 15.55 -4.93 -6.94
N ALA A 303 14.58 -5.79 -6.59
CA ALA A 303 13.26 -5.80 -7.22
C ALA A 303 12.44 -4.53 -6.92
N THR A 304 12.42 -4.05 -5.67
CA THR A 304 11.70 -2.80 -5.35
C THR A 304 12.38 -1.57 -5.94
N THR A 305 13.71 -1.58 -6.04
CA THR A 305 14.45 -0.51 -6.72
C THR A 305 14.14 -0.52 -8.20
N ASP A 306 14.05 -1.70 -8.83
CA ASP A 306 13.64 -1.83 -10.22
C ASP A 306 12.24 -1.24 -10.43
N ILE A 307 11.27 -1.61 -9.58
CA ILE A 307 9.94 -0.97 -9.59
C ILE A 307 10.10 0.54 -9.54
N LEU A 308 10.75 1.11 -8.53
CA LEU A 308 10.85 2.57 -8.34
C LEU A 308 11.55 3.34 -9.48
N HIS A 309 12.30 2.68 -10.36
CA HIS A 309 12.91 3.29 -11.55
C HIS A 309 12.02 3.23 -12.81
N GLY A 310 10.90 2.51 -12.75
CA GLY A 310 9.89 2.47 -13.79
C GLY A 310 9.20 3.82 -13.99
N ILE A 311 8.78 4.08 -15.22
CA ILE A 311 7.96 5.21 -15.61
C ILE A 311 6.61 4.71 -16.13
N THR A 312 5.58 5.54 -15.99
CA THR A 312 4.25 5.24 -16.53
C THR A 312 4.07 5.96 -17.86
N VAL A 313 3.77 5.20 -18.90
CA VAL A 313 3.33 5.72 -20.20
C VAL A 313 1.83 5.51 -20.31
N HIS A 314 1.09 6.61 -20.40
CA HIS A 314 -0.36 6.60 -20.52
C HIS A 314 -0.78 6.45 -21.98
N ILE A 315 -1.64 5.47 -22.23
CA ILE A 315 -2.17 5.14 -23.55
C ILE A 315 -3.70 5.15 -23.49
N PHE A 316 -4.32 5.67 -24.54
CA PHE A 316 -5.76 5.54 -24.74
C PHE A 316 -6.03 4.73 -26.01
N SER A 317 -6.64 3.55 -25.84
CA SER A 317 -7.05 2.69 -26.95
C SER A 317 -8.36 3.21 -27.54
N LEU A 318 -8.30 3.86 -28.70
CA LEU A 318 -9.44 4.59 -29.26
C LEU A 318 -10.62 3.67 -29.62
N GLN A 319 -10.34 2.49 -30.17
CA GLN A 319 -11.36 1.54 -30.61
C GLN A 319 -12.00 0.79 -29.44
N GLN A 320 -11.26 0.60 -28.35
CA GLN A 320 -11.73 -0.07 -27.14
C GLN A 320 -12.35 0.93 -26.15
N ALA A 321 -12.08 2.23 -26.32
CA ALA A 321 -12.49 3.30 -25.39
C ALA A 321 -11.97 3.07 -23.96
N THR A 322 -10.75 2.56 -23.84
CA THR A 322 -10.10 2.21 -22.58
C THR A 322 -8.77 2.93 -22.41
N THR A 323 -8.48 3.32 -21.17
CA THR A 323 -7.19 3.89 -20.77
C THR A 323 -6.29 2.76 -20.24
N HIS A 324 -5.01 2.85 -20.57
CA HIS A 324 -3.98 1.89 -20.19
C HIS A 324 -2.76 2.63 -19.65
N SER A 325 -2.14 2.07 -18.61
CA SER A 325 -0.91 2.58 -18.02
C SER A 325 0.17 1.53 -18.18
N ILE A 326 1.14 1.80 -19.05
CA ILE A 326 2.27 0.90 -19.29
C ILE A 326 3.39 1.30 -18.34
N TYR A 327 3.70 0.41 -17.41
CA TYR A 327 4.80 0.60 -16.47
C TYR A 327 6.07 -0.02 -17.05
N ILE A 328 7.05 0.82 -17.39
CA ILE A 328 8.22 0.39 -18.17
C ILE A 328 9.44 1.23 -17.81
N HIS A 329 10.65 0.70 -18.00
CA HIS A 329 11.86 1.46 -17.74
C HIS A 329 12.23 2.39 -18.91
N PHE A 330 12.73 3.59 -18.60
CA PHE A 330 13.14 4.57 -19.62
C PHE A 330 14.23 4.04 -20.58
N HIS A 331 15.04 3.07 -20.14
CA HIS A 331 16.11 2.47 -20.93
C HIS A 331 15.70 1.19 -21.69
N ASN A 332 14.46 0.72 -21.53
CA ASN A 332 13.91 -0.37 -22.33
C ASN A 332 13.74 0.05 -23.79
N THR A 333 13.73 -0.94 -24.68
CA THR A 333 13.42 -0.72 -26.09
C THR A 333 11.91 -0.64 -26.30
N LEU A 334 11.48 0.01 -27.38
CA LEU A 334 10.06 0.08 -27.73
C LEU A 334 9.48 -1.28 -28.13
N SER A 335 10.32 -2.28 -28.48
CA SER A 335 9.86 -3.66 -28.63
C SER A 335 9.16 -4.18 -27.36
N ILE A 336 9.75 -3.93 -26.19
CA ILE A 336 9.17 -4.33 -24.89
C ILE A 336 7.88 -3.55 -24.65
N PHE A 337 7.91 -2.23 -24.91
CA PHE A 337 6.72 -1.38 -24.82
C PHE A 337 5.55 -1.92 -25.66
N PHE A 338 5.80 -2.34 -26.91
CA PHE A 338 4.75 -2.89 -27.77
C PHE A 338 4.18 -4.21 -27.26
N GLU A 339 5.02 -5.08 -26.68
CA GLU A 339 4.60 -6.32 -26.03
C GLU A 339 3.73 -6.03 -24.80
N ASP A 340 4.10 -5.05 -23.97
CA ASP A 340 3.30 -4.64 -22.81
C ASP A 340 1.94 -4.04 -23.23
N VAL A 341 1.93 -3.24 -24.31
CA VAL A 341 0.68 -2.73 -24.90
C VAL A 341 -0.19 -3.88 -25.39
N GLN A 342 0.38 -4.88 -26.07
CA GLN A 342 -0.36 -6.06 -26.51
C GLN A 342 -0.92 -6.83 -25.32
N ALA A 343 -0.16 -7.00 -24.24
CA ALA A 343 -0.62 -7.72 -23.06
C ALA A 343 -1.86 -7.08 -22.42
N GLN A 344 -1.97 -5.75 -22.45
CA GLN A 344 -3.11 -5.03 -21.87
C GLN A 344 -4.27 -4.81 -22.85
N THR A 345 -4.00 -4.67 -24.15
CA THR A 345 -5.01 -4.30 -25.17
C THR A 345 -5.43 -5.46 -26.06
N GLY A 346 -4.62 -6.53 -26.12
CA GLY A 346 -4.76 -7.61 -27.10
C GLY A 346 -4.36 -7.22 -28.53
N ILE A 347 -3.88 -6.00 -28.77
CA ILE A 347 -3.52 -5.51 -30.10
C ILE A 347 -2.08 -5.92 -30.41
N GLU A 348 -1.90 -6.78 -31.42
CA GLU A 348 -0.58 -7.23 -31.89
C GLU A 348 0.34 -6.04 -32.28
N PRO A 349 1.66 -6.08 -31.97
CA PRO A 349 2.61 -5.01 -32.30
C PRO A 349 2.54 -4.52 -33.74
N ALA A 350 2.35 -5.42 -34.71
CA ALA A 350 2.24 -5.08 -36.12
C ALA A 350 0.96 -4.29 -36.49
N ALA A 351 -0.07 -4.31 -35.64
CA ALA A 351 -1.33 -3.59 -35.82
C ALA A 351 -1.38 -2.27 -35.03
N GLN A 352 -0.47 -2.05 -34.09
CA GLN A 352 -0.43 -0.87 -33.22
C GLN A 352 -0.02 0.39 -33.99
N HIS A 353 -0.87 1.41 -33.97
CA HIS A 353 -0.57 2.73 -34.53
C HIS A 353 -0.74 3.78 -33.46
N TYR A 354 0.31 4.59 -33.31
CA TYR A 354 0.39 5.56 -32.24
C TYR A 354 0.20 6.97 -32.78
N LEU A 355 -0.54 7.79 -32.04
CA LEU A 355 -0.60 9.23 -32.24
C LEU A 355 -0.34 9.96 -30.94
N PHE A 356 0.22 11.15 -31.04
CA PHE A 356 0.38 12.04 -29.89
C PHE A 356 -0.06 13.44 -30.28
N GLN A 357 -0.99 14.01 -29.50
CA GLN A 357 -1.58 15.32 -29.75
C GLN A 357 -2.12 15.52 -31.19
N GLY A 358 -2.68 14.46 -31.78
CA GLY A 358 -3.29 14.50 -33.12
C GLY A 358 -2.32 14.24 -34.28
N HIS A 359 -1.02 14.05 -34.02
CA HIS A 359 -0.03 13.75 -35.05
C HIS A 359 0.42 12.29 -35.00
N PRO A 360 0.70 11.64 -36.15
CA PRO A 360 1.28 10.30 -36.18
C PRO A 360 2.60 10.25 -35.41
N LEU A 361 2.72 9.29 -34.49
CA LEU A 361 3.93 9.03 -33.72
C LEU A 361 4.59 7.77 -34.29
N ILE A 362 5.65 7.94 -35.08
CA ILE A 362 6.39 6.84 -35.70
C ILE A 362 7.37 6.29 -34.67
N LEU A 363 7.21 5.03 -34.31
CA LEU A 363 7.98 4.35 -33.28
C LEU A 363 8.65 3.10 -33.87
N GLU A 364 9.97 3.02 -33.77
CA GLU A 364 10.75 1.86 -34.22
C GLU A 364 11.08 0.95 -33.02
N PRO A 365 11.05 -0.39 -33.16
CA PRO A 365 11.30 -1.32 -32.05
C PRO A 365 12.64 -1.14 -31.32
N SER A 366 13.65 -0.63 -32.03
CA SER A 366 15.01 -0.39 -31.50
C SER A 366 15.14 0.92 -30.71
N MET A 367 14.17 1.85 -30.83
CA MET A 367 14.16 3.09 -30.05
C MET A 367 14.03 2.79 -28.56
N LYS A 368 14.46 3.74 -27.73
CA LYS A 368 14.32 3.67 -26.29
C LYS A 368 13.07 4.39 -25.81
N VAL A 369 12.48 3.90 -24.71
CA VAL A 369 11.28 4.50 -24.09
C VAL A 369 11.50 5.96 -23.71
N VAL A 370 12.72 6.34 -23.28
CA VAL A 370 13.07 7.75 -22.98
C VAL A 370 12.82 8.72 -24.14
N ASN A 371 12.73 8.21 -25.38
CA ASN A 371 12.43 9.03 -26.57
C ASN A 371 10.93 9.21 -26.81
N LEU A 372 10.06 8.57 -26.03
CA LEU A 372 8.62 8.80 -26.10
C LEU A 372 8.26 10.20 -25.59
N PRO A 373 7.21 10.84 -26.14
CA PRO A 373 6.73 12.10 -25.61
C PRO A 373 6.22 11.90 -24.17
N PRO A 374 6.39 12.90 -23.29
CA PRO A 374 5.88 12.81 -21.93
C PRO A 374 4.35 12.75 -21.92
N THR A 375 3.79 11.76 -21.23
CA THR A 375 2.34 11.50 -21.17
C THR A 375 1.77 11.81 -19.79
N THR A 376 0.47 12.10 -19.75
CA THR A 376 -0.35 12.18 -18.53
C THR A 376 -1.71 11.53 -18.83
N PRO A 377 -2.57 11.24 -17.83
CA PRO A 377 -3.92 10.75 -18.09
C PRO A 377 -4.73 11.67 -19.03
N ASP A 378 -4.54 12.99 -18.94
CA ASP A 378 -5.20 13.98 -19.82
C ASP A 378 -4.51 14.20 -21.17
N ARG A 379 -3.26 13.69 -21.30
CA ARG A 379 -2.44 13.79 -22.51
C ARG A 379 -1.73 12.46 -22.81
N PRO A 380 -2.48 11.38 -23.08
CA PRO A 380 -1.90 10.09 -23.40
C PRO A 380 -1.48 9.99 -24.86
N ILE A 381 -0.73 8.93 -25.17
CA ILE A 381 -0.55 8.47 -26.55
C ILE A 381 -1.84 7.74 -26.97
N ILE A 382 -2.37 8.08 -28.14
CA ILE A 382 -3.56 7.43 -28.69
C ILE A 382 -3.12 6.19 -29.47
N LEU A 383 -3.72 5.04 -29.17
CA LEU A 383 -3.53 3.79 -29.87
C LEU A 383 -4.72 3.50 -30.79
N ILE A 384 -4.43 3.14 -32.05
CA ILE A 384 -5.40 2.73 -33.06
C ILE A 384 -4.94 1.38 -33.65
N SER A 385 -5.83 0.39 -33.72
CA SER A 385 -5.61 -0.85 -34.46
C SER A 385 -6.03 -0.72 -35.92
N ARG A 386 -5.22 -1.22 -36.84
CA ARG A 386 -5.56 -1.32 -38.28
C ARG A 386 -6.52 -2.47 -38.62
N ARG A 387 -6.96 -3.28 -37.64
CA ARG A 387 -7.91 -4.38 -37.84
C ARG A 387 -9.28 -4.04 -37.23
N PRO A 388 -10.40 -4.53 -37.79
CA PRO A 388 -11.69 -4.45 -37.13
C PRO A 388 -11.68 -5.34 -35.88
N GLU A 389 -11.81 -4.74 -34.70
CA GLU A 389 -11.81 -5.43 -33.41
C GLU A 389 -13.20 -5.48 -32.77
N LYS A 390 -13.40 -6.39 -31.82
CA LYS A 390 -14.58 -6.40 -30.95
C LYS A 390 -14.45 -5.25 -29.95
N LEU A 391 -15.49 -4.42 -29.84
CA LEU A 391 -15.61 -3.44 -28.76
C LEU A 391 -15.57 -4.14 -27.40
N VAL A 392 -14.50 -3.92 -26.65
CA VAL A 392 -14.40 -4.28 -25.25
C VAL A 392 -14.67 -3.00 -24.47
N GLY A 393 -15.94 -2.76 -24.11
CA GLY A 393 -16.27 -1.65 -23.22
C GLY A 393 -15.56 -1.80 -21.87
N TYR A 394 -15.53 -0.72 -21.07
CA TYR A 394 -14.91 -0.73 -19.75
C TYR A 394 -15.42 -1.91 -18.89
N SER A 395 -14.51 -2.77 -18.43
CA SER A 395 -14.85 -3.98 -17.67
C SER A 395 -15.12 -3.66 -16.20
N TYR A 396 -16.30 -3.14 -15.90
CA TYR A 396 -16.79 -3.09 -14.51
C TYR A 396 -17.70 -4.30 -14.22
N ARG A 397 -17.61 -4.84 -13.00
CA ARG A 397 -18.51 -5.91 -12.57
C ARG A 397 -19.73 -5.29 -11.90
N GLU A 398 -20.88 -5.37 -12.54
CA GLU A 398 -22.17 -5.11 -11.90
C GLU A 398 -22.34 -6.15 -10.77
N ARG A 399 -22.32 -5.73 -9.50
CA ARG A 399 -22.60 -6.66 -8.40
C ARG A 399 -24.07 -7.05 -8.47
N LYS A 400 -24.35 -8.33 -8.75
CA LYS A 400 -25.70 -8.92 -8.73
C LYS A 400 -26.34 -8.95 -7.34
N ASP A 401 -25.58 -8.63 -6.30
CA ASP A 401 -26.12 -8.45 -4.96
C ASP A 401 -26.75 -7.06 -4.89
N THR A 402 -27.98 -6.95 -5.41
CA THR A 402 -28.93 -5.97 -4.89
C THR A 402 -29.19 -6.36 -3.45
N ILE A 403 -28.28 -6.00 -2.54
CA ILE A 403 -28.64 -5.91 -1.13
C ILE A 403 -29.71 -4.84 -1.11
N ASN A 404 -30.92 -5.26 -0.77
CA ASN A 404 -32.09 -4.41 -0.69
C ASN A 404 -31.81 -3.36 0.38
N VAL A 405 -31.18 -2.24 -0.01
CA VAL A 405 -30.70 -1.19 0.89
C VAL A 405 -31.86 -0.66 1.73
N PHE A 406 -33.09 -0.74 1.20
CA PHE A 406 -34.32 -0.40 1.89
C PHE A 406 -34.68 -1.30 3.08
N LEU A 407 -34.27 -2.59 3.09
CA LEU A 407 -34.62 -3.54 4.15
C LEU A 407 -33.65 -3.52 5.34
N PHE A 408 -32.44 -2.99 5.18
CA PHE A 408 -31.42 -2.97 6.26
C PHE A 408 -31.48 -1.71 7.14
N PHE A 409 -32.08 -0.63 6.66
CA PHE A 409 -32.21 0.61 7.45
C PHE A 409 -33.23 0.52 8.60
N CYS A 410 -34.05 -0.54 8.66
CA CYS A 410 -35.22 -0.56 9.56
C CYS A 410 -35.14 -1.44 10.82
N LEU A 411 -34.05 -2.15 11.15
CA LEU A 411 -34.15 -3.13 12.26
C LEU A 411 -33.09 -3.17 13.36
N VAL A 412 -31.90 -2.54 13.28
CA VAL A 412 -30.99 -2.54 14.45
C VAL A 412 -30.07 -1.29 14.48
N PRO A 413 -30.15 -0.42 15.51
CA PRO A 413 -29.27 0.75 15.65
C PRO A 413 -27.77 0.40 15.73
N GLN A 414 -27.42 -0.83 16.11
CA GLN A 414 -26.04 -1.32 16.21
C GLN A 414 -25.40 -1.68 14.85
N CYS A 415 -26.17 -1.78 13.76
CA CYS A 415 -25.64 -2.13 12.43
C CYS A 415 -25.22 -0.90 11.60
N GLN A 416 -25.56 0.33 12.00
CA GLN A 416 -25.17 1.55 11.26
C GLN A 416 -23.65 1.68 11.11
N PHE A 417 -22.87 1.31 12.13
CA PHE A 417 -21.41 1.40 12.13
C PHE A 417 -20.71 0.47 11.13
N TYR A 418 -21.34 -0.65 10.74
CA TYR A 418 -20.77 -1.60 9.77
C TYR A 418 -21.27 -1.36 8.34
N VAL A 419 -22.49 -0.82 8.19
CA VAL A 419 -23.13 -0.61 6.89
C VAL A 419 -22.67 0.71 6.26
N GLN A 420 -22.45 1.77 7.04
CA GLN A 420 -22.01 3.06 6.48
C GLN A 420 -20.69 2.95 5.71
N PRO A 421 -19.59 2.42 6.28
CA PRO A 421 -18.33 2.31 5.55
C PRO A 421 -18.45 1.46 4.29
N PHE A 422 -19.28 0.41 4.32
CA PHE A 422 -19.54 -0.45 3.16
C PHE A 422 -20.35 0.25 2.06
N VAL A 423 -21.33 1.07 2.44
CA VAL A 423 -22.14 1.88 1.49
C VAL A 423 -21.29 3.00 0.88
N TYR A 424 -20.46 3.70 1.67
CA TYR A 424 -19.50 4.66 1.14
C TYR A 424 -18.52 3.98 0.18
N LYS A 425 -18.00 2.80 0.57
CA LYS A 425 -17.14 1.97 -0.28
C LYS A 425 -17.79 1.62 -1.63
N ILE A 426 -19.09 1.30 -1.68
CA ILE A 426 -19.79 1.07 -2.96
C ILE A 426 -19.99 2.37 -3.73
N ALA A 427 -20.35 3.47 -3.05
CA ALA A 427 -20.58 4.76 -3.69
C ALA A 427 -19.30 5.30 -4.35
N ASP A 428 -18.15 5.21 -3.68
CA ASP A 428 -16.85 5.64 -4.21
C ASP A 428 -16.42 4.78 -5.41
N GLU A 429 -16.67 3.46 -5.37
CA GLU A 429 -16.48 2.54 -6.51
C GLU A 429 -17.32 3.01 -7.71
N MET A 430 -18.61 3.29 -7.51
CA MET A 430 -19.50 3.72 -8.58
C MET A 430 -19.14 5.11 -9.12
N GLU A 431 -18.72 6.03 -8.27
CA GLU A 431 -18.31 7.37 -8.66
C GLU A 431 -16.96 7.35 -9.40
N ALA A 432 -16.01 6.50 -9.00
CA ALA A 432 -14.76 6.27 -9.72
C ALA A 432 -15.02 5.72 -11.13
N VAL A 433 -15.90 4.71 -11.26
CA VAL A 433 -16.31 4.17 -12.56
C VAL A 433 -17.01 5.25 -13.41
N ALA A 434 -17.90 6.05 -12.82
CA ALA A 434 -18.60 7.12 -13.53
C ALA A 434 -17.64 8.20 -14.04
N ARG A 435 -16.67 8.63 -13.22
CA ARG A 435 -15.61 9.57 -13.61
C ARG A 435 -14.78 9.02 -14.77
N GLU A 436 -14.41 7.74 -14.72
CA GLU A 436 -13.62 7.12 -15.78
C GLU A 436 -14.41 7.01 -17.10
N LEU A 437 -15.69 6.63 -17.05
CA LEU A 437 -16.58 6.64 -18.22
C LEU A 437 -16.72 8.05 -18.83
N GLN A 438 -16.86 9.08 -18.00
CA GLN A 438 -16.94 10.46 -18.46
C GLN A 438 -15.62 10.93 -19.09
N ASN A 439 -14.47 10.59 -18.49
CA ASN A 439 -13.16 10.89 -19.06
C ASN A 439 -12.94 10.19 -20.40
N ASN A 440 -13.31 8.91 -20.51
CA ASN A 440 -13.23 8.17 -21.76
C ASN A 440 -14.11 8.81 -22.85
N ASN A 441 -15.34 9.25 -22.52
CA ASN A 441 -16.20 9.97 -23.46
C ASN A 441 -15.58 11.30 -23.92
N ASN A 442 -15.05 12.11 -23.00
CA ASN A 442 -14.39 13.37 -23.33
C ASN A 442 -13.17 13.15 -24.24
N MET A 443 -12.42 12.07 -24.00
CA MET A 443 -11.26 11.68 -24.82
C MET A 443 -11.70 11.26 -26.23
N ILE A 444 -12.75 10.46 -26.35
CA ILE A 444 -13.33 10.12 -27.66
C ILE A 444 -13.75 11.38 -28.42
N GLU A 445 -14.50 12.29 -27.80
CA GLU A 445 -14.95 13.53 -28.46
C GLU A 445 -13.77 14.38 -28.93
N ARG A 446 -12.76 14.56 -28.07
CA ARG A 446 -11.58 15.38 -28.37
C ARG A 446 -10.80 14.86 -29.57
N TYR A 447 -10.59 13.55 -29.64
CA TYR A 447 -9.72 12.96 -30.66
C TYR A 447 -10.49 12.51 -31.91
N CYS A 448 -11.74 12.04 -31.82
CA CYS A 448 -12.58 11.72 -32.98
C CYS A 448 -12.81 12.93 -33.90
N MET A 449 -12.94 14.14 -33.35
CA MET A 449 -13.07 15.35 -34.18
C MET A 449 -11.82 15.62 -35.02
N VAL A 450 -10.62 15.31 -34.50
CA VAL A 450 -9.35 15.43 -35.25
C VAL A 450 -9.28 14.41 -36.38
N PHE A 451 -9.74 13.18 -36.14
CA PHE A 451 -9.72 12.09 -37.13
C PHE A 451 -10.73 12.26 -38.28
N SER A 452 -11.79 13.06 -38.09
CA SER A 452 -12.83 13.30 -39.10
C SER A 452 -12.33 13.95 -40.40
N ARG A 453 -11.13 14.56 -40.40
CA ARG A 453 -10.56 15.21 -41.60
C ARG A 453 -9.51 14.40 -42.36
N GLU A 454 -8.78 13.47 -41.73
CA GLU A 454 -7.66 12.75 -42.38
C GLU A 454 -7.89 11.24 -42.58
N TYR A 455 -8.81 10.60 -41.84
CA TYR A 455 -8.98 9.13 -41.85
C TYR A 455 -10.27 8.63 -42.49
N PHE A 456 -10.92 9.45 -43.34
CA PHE A 456 -12.20 9.13 -44.00
C PHE A 456 -12.14 7.96 -45.00
N ILE A 457 -10.98 7.30 -45.18
CA ILE A 457 -10.79 6.27 -46.21
C ILE A 457 -10.92 4.82 -45.66
N TYR A 458 -11.01 4.59 -44.33
CA TYR A 458 -11.01 3.22 -43.77
C TYR A 458 -12.14 2.84 -42.81
N SER A 459 -13.19 3.64 -42.60
CA SER A 459 -14.28 3.22 -41.69
C SER A 459 -15.68 3.46 -42.25
N GLN A 460 -16.20 2.45 -42.98
CA GLN A 460 -17.66 2.27 -43.13
C GLN A 460 -18.36 1.83 -41.81
N ASN A 461 -17.65 1.80 -40.68
CA ASN A 461 -18.16 1.37 -39.37
C ASN A 461 -18.30 2.50 -38.32
N MET A 462 -18.07 3.77 -38.65
CA MET A 462 -18.24 4.90 -37.71
C MET A 462 -19.72 5.36 -37.57
N PHE A 463 -20.63 4.42 -37.36
CA PHE A 463 -22.06 4.69 -37.11
C PHE A 463 -22.36 4.73 -35.59
N PHE A 464 -21.54 5.38 -34.76
CA PHE A 464 -21.78 5.46 -33.31
C PHE A 464 -21.45 6.83 -32.72
N LEU A 465 -22.20 7.84 -33.17
CA LEU A 465 -22.30 9.15 -32.50
C LEU A 465 -23.69 9.37 -31.86
N CYS A 466 -24.55 8.34 -31.81
CA CYS A 466 -25.96 8.53 -31.43
C CYS A 466 -26.47 7.70 -30.23
N VAL A 467 -25.65 6.84 -29.60
CA VAL A 467 -26.17 5.91 -28.56
C VAL A 467 -25.90 6.34 -27.12
N CYS A 468 -24.91 7.20 -26.84
CA CYS A 468 -24.65 7.64 -25.46
C CYS A 468 -25.57 8.76 -24.94
N ARG A 469 -26.46 9.31 -25.77
CA ARG A 469 -27.37 10.40 -25.36
C ARG A 469 -28.67 9.94 -24.69
N LYS A 470 -28.89 8.63 -24.52
CA LYS A 470 -30.18 8.08 -24.06
C LYS A 470 -30.17 7.29 -22.75
N SER A 471 -29.04 7.17 -22.06
CA SER A 471 -28.92 6.25 -20.91
C SER A 471 -28.63 6.91 -19.55
N PHE A 472 -28.73 8.23 -19.44
CA PHE A 472 -28.65 8.95 -18.16
C PHE A 472 -29.88 9.85 -17.97
N GLU A 473 -31.05 9.22 -17.91
CA GLU A 473 -32.25 9.77 -17.27
C GLU A 473 -32.92 8.61 -16.51
N ILE A 474 -32.42 8.29 -15.31
CA ILE A 474 -33.18 7.68 -14.20
C ILE A 474 -32.63 8.26 -12.90
#